data_AF-A0A6M3X5M5-F1
#
_entry.id   AF-A0A6M3X5M5-F1
#
_cell.length_a   1.000
_cell.length_b   1.000
_cell.length_c   1.000
_cell.angle_alpha   90.00
_cell.angle_beta   90.00
_cell.angle_gamma   90.00
#
_symmetry.space_group_name_H-M   'P 1'
#
loop_
_entity.id
_entity.type
_entity.pdbx_description
1 polymer ?
#
loop_
_entity_poly.entity_id
_entity_poly.type
_entity_poly.pdbx_seq_one_letter_code
_entity_poly.pdbx_strand_id
1 'polypeptide(L)'
;MDYWFAVATPANTAETDAIETELKLTSGVITQVWMMHPEGCHALAYASLWKEGHQLYPNNPEEAYHGNDVPMIWDDNYEVLAPALFKLKTWNLDETYEHTVYVRITVIRAKVDPMQKAMIDLLTIIKTLLTGRRVS
;
A
#
# COMPACT_ATOMS: atom_id res chain seq x y z
N MET A 1 -0.91 -0.88 11.76
CA MET A 1 -0.15 0.31 11.34
C MET A 1 -0.99 0.99 10.29
N ASP A 2 -0.99 2.30 10.32
CA ASP A 2 -1.84 3.12 9.47
C ASP A 2 -0.97 4.06 8.66
N TYR A 3 -1.11 4.02 7.35
CA TYR A 3 -0.34 4.82 6.40
C TYR A 3 -1.28 5.81 5.73
N TRP A 4 -0.83 7.04 5.55
CA TRP A 4 -1.57 8.12 4.90
C TRP A 4 -0.69 8.79 3.86
N PHE A 5 -1.19 8.90 2.63
CA PHE A 5 -0.51 9.53 1.51
C PHE A 5 -1.47 10.53 0.84
N ALA A 6 -0.90 11.64 0.38
CA ALA A 6 -1.59 12.68 -0.38
C ALA A 6 -0.75 12.96 -1.62
N VAL A 7 -1.34 12.78 -2.81
CA VAL A 7 -0.66 12.98 -4.09
C VAL A 7 -1.40 14.05 -4.86
N ALA A 8 -0.74 15.19 -5.03
CA ALA A 8 -1.22 16.27 -5.87
C ALA A 8 -0.86 15.99 -7.33
N THR A 9 -1.84 16.15 -8.21
CA THR A 9 -1.73 15.87 -9.63
C THR A 9 -2.16 17.11 -10.42
N PRO A 10 -1.22 17.76 -11.12
CA PRO A 10 -1.50 18.97 -11.89
C PRO A 10 -2.63 18.79 -12.90
N ALA A 11 -3.34 19.88 -13.20
CA ALA A 11 -4.30 19.93 -14.30
C ALA A 11 -3.65 19.48 -15.64
N ASN A 12 -4.45 18.92 -16.55
CA ASN A 12 -4.03 18.43 -17.86
C ASN A 12 -2.93 17.35 -17.82
N THR A 13 -2.88 16.55 -16.76
CA THR A 13 -1.99 15.38 -16.70
C THR A 13 -2.70 14.22 -17.39
N ALA A 14 -2.28 13.90 -18.62
CA ALA A 14 -2.78 12.73 -19.35
C ALA A 14 -2.30 11.43 -18.68
N GLU A 15 -3.01 10.32 -18.92
CA GLU A 15 -2.62 9.02 -18.34
C GLU A 15 -1.21 8.57 -18.76
N THR A 16 -0.79 8.90 -19.99
CA THR A 16 0.56 8.63 -20.50
C THR A 16 1.65 9.37 -19.73
N ASP A 17 1.29 10.50 -19.10
CA ASP A 17 2.17 11.36 -18.31
C ASP A 17 1.85 11.25 -16.81
N ALA A 18 1.17 10.17 -16.40
CA ALA A 18 0.74 9.97 -15.02
C ALA A 18 1.91 10.04 -14.04
N ILE A 19 1.66 10.66 -12.89
CA ILE A 19 2.61 10.76 -11.80
C ILE A 19 2.61 9.44 -11.03
N GLU A 20 3.79 8.82 -10.93
CA GLU A 20 4.02 7.66 -10.08
C GLU A 20 4.63 8.08 -8.74
N THR A 21 3.89 7.91 -7.64
CA THR A 21 4.38 8.19 -6.29
C THR A 21 4.68 6.88 -5.55
N GLU A 22 5.91 6.75 -5.02
CA GLU A 22 6.30 5.58 -4.23
C GLU A 22 5.69 5.60 -2.82
N LEU A 23 4.93 4.56 -2.48
CA LEU A 23 4.38 4.35 -1.15
C LEU A 23 5.20 3.28 -0.42
N LYS A 24 5.89 3.68 0.64
CA LYS A 24 6.77 2.79 1.43
C LYS A 24 5.95 2.08 2.50
N LEU A 25 5.69 0.79 2.31
CA LEU A 25 4.97 -0.04 3.27
C LEU A 25 5.93 -1.04 3.93
N THR A 26 5.69 -1.35 5.20
CA THR A 26 6.44 -2.40 5.91
C THR A 26 5.79 -3.77 5.69
N SER A 27 6.45 -4.84 6.12
CA SER A 27 5.88 -6.18 6.04
C SER A 27 4.68 -6.37 6.96
N GLY A 28 3.73 -7.20 6.53
CA GLY A 28 2.47 -7.46 7.20
C GLY A 28 1.37 -7.76 6.18
N VAL A 29 0.13 -7.67 6.63
CA VAL A 29 -1.06 -7.90 5.81
C VAL A 29 -1.80 -6.58 5.63
N ILE A 30 -1.99 -6.15 4.39
CA ILE A 30 -2.91 -5.06 4.08
C ILE A 30 -4.32 -5.60 4.33
N THR A 31 -5.03 -4.94 5.24
CA THR A 31 -6.38 -5.33 5.68
C THR A 31 -7.47 -4.41 5.17
N GLN A 32 -7.11 -3.16 4.89
CA GLN A 32 -8.04 -2.18 4.37
C GLN A 32 -7.27 -1.15 3.55
N VAL A 33 -7.86 -0.79 2.42
CA VAL A 33 -7.44 0.34 1.60
C VAL A 33 -8.60 1.31 1.55
N TRP A 34 -8.26 2.58 1.70
CA TRP A 34 -9.18 3.70 1.63
C TRP A 34 -8.59 4.70 0.63
N MET A 35 -9.40 5.14 -0.31
CA MET A 35 -9.01 6.10 -1.33
C MET A 35 -10.08 7.17 -1.45
N MET A 36 -9.68 8.43 -1.53
CA MET A 36 -10.61 9.55 -1.65
C MET A 36 -10.12 10.58 -2.65
N HIS A 37 -11.05 10.98 -3.50
CA HIS A 37 -10.96 12.14 -4.38
C HIS A 37 -11.83 13.24 -3.74
N PRO A 38 -11.24 14.35 -3.27
CA PRO A 38 -11.98 15.44 -2.64
C PRO A 38 -13.08 16.03 -3.53
N GLU A 39 -13.97 16.78 -2.91
CA GLU A 39 -14.91 17.63 -3.63
C GLU A 39 -14.18 18.53 -4.65
N GLY A 40 -14.75 18.66 -5.84
CA GLY A 40 -14.21 19.48 -6.92
C GLY A 40 -13.41 18.68 -7.95
N CYS A 41 -13.08 17.41 -7.67
CA CYS A 41 -12.43 16.54 -8.66
C CYS A 41 -13.36 16.19 -9.83
N HIS A 42 -14.68 16.17 -9.60
CA HIS A 42 -15.70 15.84 -10.62
C HIS A 42 -15.40 14.54 -11.40
N ALA A 43 -14.77 13.56 -10.75
CA ALA A 43 -14.37 12.30 -11.36
C ALA A 43 -13.36 12.42 -12.53
N LEU A 44 -12.60 13.53 -12.57
CA LEU A 44 -11.53 13.80 -13.55
C LEU A 44 -10.12 13.50 -13.01
N ALA A 45 -9.99 13.33 -11.69
CA ALA A 45 -8.76 12.84 -11.05
C ALA A 45 -8.84 11.32 -10.90
N TYR A 46 -7.80 10.64 -11.35
CA TYR A 46 -7.73 9.18 -11.41
C TYR A 46 -6.56 8.66 -10.57
N ALA A 47 -6.73 7.49 -9.99
CA ALA A 47 -5.69 6.81 -9.24
C ALA A 47 -5.76 5.27 -9.34
N SER A 48 -4.61 4.65 -9.51
CA SER A 48 -4.43 3.20 -9.44
C SER A 48 -3.22 2.83 -8.58
N LEU A 49 -3.32 1.74 -7.84
CA LEU A 49 -2.28 1.24 -6.95
C LEU A 49 -1.58 0.03 -7.58
N TRP A 50 -0.26 0.07 -7.57
CA TRP A 50 0.60 -0.91 -8.23
C TRP A 50 1.65 -1.46 -7.26
N LYS A 51 2.07 -2.70 -7.51
CA LYS A 51 3.22 -3.32 -6.86
C LYS A 51 4.06 -4.04 -7.90
N GLU A 52 5.36 -3.76 -7.94
CA GLU A 52 6.32 -4.47 -8.81
C GLU A 52 5.86 -4.54 -10.29
N GLY A 53 5.30 -3.44 -10.80
CA GLY A 53 4.81 -3.35 -12.19
C GLY A 53 3.46 -4.01 -12.46
N HIS A 54 2.81 -4.59 -11.46
CA HIS A 54 1.49 -5.17 -11.57
C HIS A 54 0.45 -4.27 -10.91
N GLN A 55 -0.66 -4.04 -11.60
CA GLN A 55 -1.79 -3.32 -11.06
C GLN A 55 -2.42 -4.17 -9.96
N LEU A 56 -2.44 -3.63 -8.75
CA LEU A 56 -3.05 -4.28 -7.60
C LEU A 56 -4.49 -3.81 -7.43
N TYR A 57 -4.75 -2.49 -7.52
CA TYR A 57 -6.10 -1.95 -7.48
C TYR A 57 -6.29 -0.81 -8.49
N PRO A 58 -7.45 -0.73 -9.16
CA PRO A 58 -8.49 -1.77 -9.17
C PRO A 58 -8.01 -3.03 -9.91
N ASN A 59 -8.67 -4.17 -9.71
CA ASN A 59 -8.18 -5.47 -10.23
C ASN A 59 -8.39 -5.63 -11.74
N ASN A 60 -9.29 -4.86 -12.34
CA ASN A 60 -9.42 -4.75 -13.78
C ASN A 60 -8.22 -3.96 -14.33
N PRO A 61 -7.37 -4.57 -15.18
CA PRO A 61 -6.22 -3.88 -15.75
C PRO A 61 -6.62 -2.63 -16.54
N GLU A 62 -5.73 -1.64 -16.58
CA GLU A 62 -5.88 -0.39 -17.34
C GLU A 62 -6.98 0.55 -16.83
N GLU A 63 -7.66 0.17 -15.75
CA GLU A 63 -8.70 0.98 -15.12
C GLU A 63 -8.17 1.66 -13.86
N ALA A 64 -8.83 2.72 -13.43
CA ALA A 64 -8.46 3.45 -12.23
C ALA A 64 -9.69 3.90 -11.45
N TYR A 65 -9.49 4.14 -10.16
CA TYR A 65 -10.50 4.78 -9.35
C TYR A 65 -10.53 6.27 -9.68
N HIS A 66 -11.73 6.81 -9.78
CA HIS A 66 -12.00 8.23 -9.93
C HIS A 66 -13.32 8.53 -9.23
N GLY A 67 -13.49 9.75 -8.73
CA GLY A 67 -14.68 10.09 -7.97
C GLY A 67 -14.77 11.56 -7.59
N ASN A 68 -15.74 11.86 -6.74
CA ASN A 68 -15.98 13.21 -6.23
C ASN A 68 -16.63 13.15 -4.84
N ASP A 69 -15.86 13.49 -3.81
CA ASP A 69 -16.30 13.59 -2.40
C ASP A 69 -16.88 12.29 -1.79
N VAL A 70 -16.55 11.14 -2.37
CA VAL A 70 -16.95 9.83 -1.82
C VAL A 70 -15.71 8.99 -1.57
N PRO A 71 -15.44 8.60 -0.31
CA PRO A 71 -14.37 7.67 -0.02
C PRO A 71 -14.71 6.27 -0.52
N MET A 72 -13.80 5.70 -1.29
CA MET A 72 -13.83 4.30 -1.70
C MET A 72 -13.06 3.49 -0.65
N ILE A 73 -13.74 2.56 -0.02
CA ILE A 73 -13.19 1.74 1.08
C ILE A 73 -13.43 0.29 0.74
N TRP A 74 -12.38 -0.51 0.78
CA TRP A 74 -12.49 -1.95 0.63
C TRP A 74 -11.51 -2.66 1.54
N ASP A 75 -11.92 -3.83 1.98
CA ASP A 75 -11.09 -4.73 2.76
C ASP A 75 -10.39 -5.71 1.80
N ASP A 76 -9.16 -6.07 2.13
CA ASP A 76 -8.39 -7.10 1.43
C ASP A 76 -7.53 -7.87 2.43
N ASN A 77 -6.91 -8.96 2.00
CA ASN A 77 -5.97 -9.76 2.79
C ASN A 77 -4.67 -9.95 2.01
N TYR A 78 -4.09 -8.83 1.57
CA TYR A 78 -2.89 -8.84 0.73
C TYR A 78 -1.62 -8.93 1.58
N GLU A 79 -0.85 -10.01 1.42
CA GLU A 79 0.35 -10.25 2.22
C GLU A 79 1.59 -9.55 1.62
N VAL A 80 2.26 -8.76 2.45
CA VAL A 80 3.51 -8.06 2.17
C VAL A 80 4.63 -8.75 2.96
N LEU A 81 5.31 -9.69 2.31
CA LEU A 81 6.30 -10.58 2.96
C LEU A 81 7.52 -9.83 3.51
N ALA A 82 7.95 -8.79 2.82
CA ALA A 82 9.07 -7.91 3.20
C ALA A 82 8.67 -6.45 2.97
N PRO A 83 9.28 -5.47 3.67
CA PRO A 83 9.06 -4.06 3.36
C PRO A 83 9.21 -3.79 1.87
N ALA A 84 8.20 -3.18 1.27
CA ALA A 84 8.06 -3.08 -0.18
C ALA A 84 7.64 -1.68 -0.62
N LEU A 85 7.98 -1.36 -1.87
CA LEU A 85 7.53 -0.15 -2.55
C LEU A 85 6.28 -0.47 -3.36
N PHE A 86 5.22 0.25 -3.06
CA PHE A 86 4.04 0.33 -3.90
C PHE A 86 4.13 1.62 -4.71
N LYS A 87 3.36 1.71 -5.78
CA LYS A 87 3.25 2.94 -6.57
C LYS A 87 1.80 3.35 -6.67
N LEU A 88 1.52 4.60 -6.37
CA LEU A 88 0.26 5.24 -6.74
C LEU A 88 0.47 5.96 -8.07
N LYS A 89 -0.17 5.48 -9.13
CA LYS A 89 -0.21 6.15 -10.43
C LYS A 89 -1.41 7.08 -10.43
N THR A 90 -1.20 8.37 -10.68
CA THR A 90 -2.26 9.39 -10.69
C THR A 90 -2.20 10.25 -11.94
N TRP A 91 -3.35 10.60 -12.49
CA TRP A 91 -3.47 11.55 -13.59
C TRP A 91 -4.75 12.36 -13.42
N ASN A 92 -4.82 13.49 -14.11
CA ASN A 92 -5.87 14.48 -13.89
C ASN A 92 -6.25 15.12 -15.22
N LEU A 93 -7.47 14.84 -15.66
CA LEU A 93 -8.05 15.34 -16.91
C LEU A 93 -8.76 16.68 -16.75
N ASP A 94 -8.80 17.25 -15.53
CA ASP A 94 -9.27 18.62 -15.32
C ASP A 94 -8.34 19.61 -16.03
N GLU A 95 -8.92 20.53 -16.78
CA GLU A 95 -8.16 21.50 -17.59
C GLU A 95 -7.68 22.71 -16.79
N THR A 96 -8.22 22.91 -15.58
CA THR A 96 -8.08 24.15 -14.79
C THR A 96 -7.43 23.91 -13.44
N TYR A 97 -7.85 22.87 -12.70
CA TYR A 97 -7.51 22.69 -11.30
C TYR A 97 -6.60 21.49 -11.05
N GLU A 98 -5.61 21.69 -10.19
CA GLU A 98 -4.87 20.59 -9.57
C GLU A 98 -5.77 19.85 -8.59
N HIS A 99 -5.71 18.52 -8.63
CA HIS A 99 -6.49 17.66 -7.73
C HIS A 99 -5.55 16.83 -6.87
N THR A 100 -5.94 16.57 -5.62
CA THR A 100 -5.16 15.73 -4.70
C THR A 100 -5.91 14.44 -4.42
N VAL A 101 -5.26 13.29 -4.64
CA VAL A 101 -5.80 11.98 -4.25
C VAL A 101 -5.21 11.58 -2.90
N TYR A 102 -6.09 11.20 -1.97
CA TYR A 102 -5.69 10.67 -0.67
C TYR A 102 -5.81 9.16 -0.64
N VAL A 103 -4.79 8.50 -0.11
CA VAL A 103 -4.76 7.04 0.06
C VAL A 103 -4.34 6.71 1.46
N ARG A 104 -5.14 5.87 2.11
CA ARG A 104 -4.87 5.30 3.43
C ARG A 104 -4.81 3.79 3.34
N ILE A 105 -3.76 3.20 3.91
CA ILE A 105 -3.52 1.75 3.87
C ILE A 105 -3.31 1.25 5.29
N THR A 106 -4.15 0.31 5.73
CA THR A 106 -4.02 -0.33 7.03
C THR A 106 -3.27 -1.65 6.90
N VAL A 107 -2.08 -1.71 7.51
CA VAL A 107 -1.24 -2.93 7.54
C VAL A 107 -1.19 -3.49 8.95
N ILE A 108 -1.61 -4.74 9.12
CA ILE A 108 -1.42 -5.50 10.36
C ILE A 108 -0.10 -6.28 10.24
N ARG A 109 0.87 -5.99 11.12
CA ARG A 109 2.06 -6.85 11.20
C ARG A 109 1.65 -8.22 11.69
N ALA A 110 2.22 -9.27 11.11
CA ALA A 110 2.24 -10.56 11.77
C ALA A 110 2.85 -10.36 13.17
N LYS A 111 2.02 -10.44 14.20
CA LYS A 111 2.55 -10.62 15.55
C LYS A 111 3.18 -12.00 15.53
N VAL A 112 4.48 -12.09 15.79
CA VAL A 112 5.04 -13.38 16.19
C VAL A 112 4.28 -13.75 17.45
N ASP A 113 3.47 -14.81 17.37
CA ASP A 113 2.73 -15.28 18.53
C ASP A 113 3.75 -15.52 19.66
N PRO A 114 3.53 -15.02 20.90
CA PRO A 114 4.46 -15.21 22.00
C PRO A 114 4.85 -16.68 22.21
N MET A 115 3.93 -17.62 21.94
CA MET A 115 4.18 -19.06 21.98
C MET A 115 5.06 -19.53 20.82
N GLN A 116 4.87 -19.02 19.60
CA GLN A 116 5.76 -19.31 18.46
C GLN A 116 7.18 -18.78 18.71
N LYS A 117 7.29 -17.56 19.27
CA LYS A 117 8.59 -16.98 19.64
C LYS A 117 9.29 -17.83 20.71
N ALA A 118 8.57 -18.21 21.76
CA ALA A 118 9.10 -19.09 22.81
C ALA A 118 9.56 -20.45 22.26
N MET A 119 8.81 -21.02 21.31
CA MET A 119 9.15 -22.29 20.66
C MET A 119 10.43 -22.17 19.83
N ILE A 120 10.57 -21.10 19.03
CA ILE A 120 11.77 -20.83 18.22
C ILE A 120 12.99 -20.60 19.13
N ASP A 121 12.82 -19.83 20.20
CA ASP A 121 13.86 -19.56 21.18
C ASP A 121 14.31 -20.88 21.85
N LEU A 122 13.37 -21.75 22.24
CA LEU A 122 13.66 -23.08 22.80
C LEU A 122 14.41 -23.99 21.80
N LEU A 123 13.97 -24.04 20.53
CA LEU A 123 14.63 -24.83 19.50
C LEU A 123 16.07 -24.35 19.25
N THR A 124 16.30 -23.04 19.36
CA THR A 124 17.63 -22.44 19.20
C THR A 124 18.55 -22.82 20.36
N ILE A 125 18.05 -22.79 21.60
CA ILE A 125 18.77 -23.24 22.79
C ILE A 125 19.13 -24.73 22.67
N ILE A 126 18.18 -25.58 22.29
CA ILE A 126 18.41 -27.02 22.09
C ILE A 126 19.48 -27.26 21.03
N LYS A 127 19.42 -26.58 19.87
CA LYS A 127 20.45 -26.67 18.84
C LYS A 127 21.83 -26.26 19.35
N THR A 128 21.91 -25.22 20.18
CA THR A 128 23.17 -24.73 20.75
C THR A 128 23.76 -25.75 21.72
N LEU A 129 22.92 -26.35 22.56
CA LEU A 129 23.32 -27.42 23.47
C LEU A 129 23.77 -28.69 22.72
N LEU A 130 23.06 -29.06 21.65
CA LEU A 130 23.36 -30.24 20.84
C LEU A 130 24.60 -30.09 19.94
N THR A 131 24.93 -28.87 19.51
CA THR A 131 26.07 -28.61 18.60
C THR A 131 27.37 -28.28 19.33
N GLY A 132 27.38 -28.28 20.68
CA GLY A 132 28.60 -28.16 21.48
C GLY A 132 29.40 -26.87 21.31
N ARG A 133 28.86 -25.86 20.62
CA ARG A 133 29.52 -24.57 20.43
C ARG A 133 29.36 -23.74 21.71
N ARG A 134 30.36 -23.82 22.59
CA ARG A 134 30.54 -22.84 23.68
C ARG A 134 30.66 -21.47 23.05
N VAL A 135 29.69 -20.59 23.30
CA VAL A 135 29.88 -19.15 23.13
C VAL A 135 30.80 -18.73 24.29
N SER A 136 32.08 -18.51 23.98
CA SER A 136 32.99 -17.70 24.79
C SER A 136 32.84 -16.24 24.41
#